data_AF-A0A8T7LK17-F1
#
_entry.id   AF-A0A8T7LK17-F1
#
_cell.length_a   1.000
_cell.length_b   1.000
_cell.length_c   1.000
_cell.angle_alpha   90.00
_cell.angle_beta   90.00
_cell.angle_gamma   90.00
#
_symmetry.space_group_name_H-M   'P 1'
#
loop_
_entity.id
_entity.type
_entity.pdbx_description
1 polymer ?
#
loop_
_entity_poly.entity_id
_entity_poly.type
_entity_poly.pdbx_seq_one_letter_code
_entity_poly.pdbx_strand_id
1 'polypeptide(L)'
;MNILRAYWRWLALIGLIVVLANSRNLPWPLVVLASGAAAAYLLREGWRVWQRAGGTPGRKKVTYWRGQRIETGPARPGPAMPDVRRIGPAMFYFIFGGALALVATAILLQRLGA
;
A
#
# COMPACT_ATOMS: atom_id res chain seq x y z
N MET A 1 4.70 -0.17 24.70
CA MET A 1 4.05 -0.05 23.36
C MET A 1 4.31 1.35 22.84
N ASN A 2 5.06 1.52 21.75
CA ASN A 2 5.40 2.85 21.23
C ASN A 2 4.21 3.45 20.49
N ILE A 3 3.51 4.39 21.15
CA ILE A 3 2.42 5.20 20.60
C ILE A 3 2.79 5.74 19.21
N LEU A 4 4.02 6.24 19.05
CA LEU A 4 4.52 6.76 17.76
C LEU A 4 4.45 5.73 16.61
N ARG A 5 4.75 4.45 16.88
CA ARG A 5 4.68 3.38 15.88
C ARG A 5 3.23 2.94 15.60
N ALA A 6 2.32 3.14 16.53
CA ALA A 6 0.90 2.86 16.29
C ALA A 6 0.27 3.94 15.41
N TYR A 7 0.63 5.21 15.61
CA TYR A 7 -0.02 6.36 14.97
C TYR A 7 0.76 7.02 13.83
N TRP A 8 1.93 6.50 13.44
CA TRP A 8 2.74 7.11 12.37
C TRP A 8 1.97 7.31 11.05
N ARG A 9 1.02 6.42 10.72
CA ARG A 9 0.18 6.52 9.52
C ARG A 9 -0.69 7.78 9.54
N TRP A 10 -1.25 8.09 10.70
CA TRP A 10 -2.05 9.28 10.93
C TRP A 10 -1.18 10.54 10.91
N LEU A 11 0.00 10.49 11.52
CA LEU A 11 0.96 11.59 11.46
C LEU A 11 1.42 11.86 10.02
N ALA A 12 1.70 10.82 9.23
CA ALA A 12 2.06 10.94 7.82
C ALA A 12 0.90 11.51 6.99
N LEU A 13 -0.34 11.10 7.27
CA LEU A 13 -1.53 11.65 6.61
C LEU A 13 -1.72 13.13 6.92
N ILE A 14 -1.60 13.53 8.20
CA ILE A 14 -1.69 14.93 8.63
C ILE A 14 -0.59 15.75 7.94
N GLY A 15 0.65 15.25 7.94
CA GLY A 15 1.76 15.89 7.25
C GLY A 15 1.50 16.08 5.75
N LEU A 16 0.96 15.06 5.07
CA LEU A 16 0.59 15.15 3.66
C LEU A 16 -0.49 16.20 3.42
N ILE A 17 -1.54 16.24 4.26
CA ILE A 17 -2.62 17.23 4.16
C ILE A 17 -2.05 18.65 4.33
N VAL A 18 -1.17 18.86 5.31
CA VAL A 18 -0.52 20.17 5.53
C VAL A 18 0.30 20.60 4.31
N VAL A 19 1.07 19.67 3.71
CA VAL A 19 1.85 19.94 2.50
C VAL A 19 0.96 20.29 1.32
N LEU A 20 -0.13 19.55 1.12
CA LEU A 20 -1.07 19.81 0.02
C LEU A 20 -1.83 21.13 0.21
N ALA A 21 -2.27 21.42 1.43
CA ALA A 21 -2.95 22.67 1.78
C ALA A 21 -2.05 23.91 1.59
N ASN A 22 -0.76 23.76 1.88
CA ASN A 22 0.24 24.83 1.74
C ASN A 22 1.05 24.72 0.44
N SER A 23 0.59 23.93 -0.54
CA SER A 23 1.33 23.62 -1.77
C SER A 23 1.69 24.86 -2.60
N ARG A 24 0.94 25.96 -2.47
CA ARG A 24 1.24 27.24 -3.14
C ARG A 24 2.43 27.98 -2.53
N ASN A 25 2.69 27.79 -1.24
CA ASN A 25 3.75 28.48 -0.50
C ASN A 25 5.01 27.62 -0.31
N LEU A 26 4.89 26.31 -0.53
CA LEU A 26 6.00 25.36 -0.42
C LEU A 26 6.77 25.25 -1.74
N PRO A 27 8.09 25.03 -1.68
CA PRO A 27 8.87 24.77 -2.87
C PRO A 27 8.36 23.49 -3.55
N TRP A 28 8.18 23.57 -4.87
CA TRP A 28 7.62 22.48 -5.67
C TRP A 28 8.30 21.10 -5.48
N PRO A 29 9.62 20.98 -5.22
CA PRO A 29 10.23 19.67 -4.98
C PRO A 29 9.68 18.98 -3.74
N LEU A 30 9.33 19.73 -2.68
CA LEU A 30 8.74 19.16 -1.47
C LEU A 30 7.35 18.60 -1.74
N VAL A 31 6.54 19.31 -2.53
CA VAL A 31 5.20 18.85 -2.91
C VAL A 31 5.30 17.59 -3.75
N VAL A 32 6.23 17.54 -4.70
CA VAL A 32 6.49 16.35 -5.53
C VAL A 32 6.99 15.18 -4.70
N LEU A 33 7.95 15.39 -3.80
CA LEU A 33 8.48 14.34 -2.94
C LEU A 33 7.42 13.79 -1.99
N ALA A 34 6.63 14.65 -1.34
CA ALA A 34 5.56 14.24 -0.44
C ALA A 34 4.48 13.45 -1.19
N SER A 35 4.04 13.96 -2.34
CA SER A 35 3.01 13.32 -3.17
C SER A 35 3.51 12.00 -3.76
N GLY A 36 4.75 11.98 -4.27
CA GLY A 36 5.39 10.78 -4.82
C GLY A 36 5.66 9.70 -3.77
N ALA A 37 6.13 10.08 -2.57
CA ALA A 37 6.31 9.15 -1.47
C ALA A 37 4.98 8.55 -0.99
N ALA A 38 3.94 9.39 -0.87
CA ALA A 38 2.59 8.94 -0.52
C ALA A 38 2.00 8.03 -1.60
N ALA A 39 2.18 8.37 -2.88
CA ALA A 39 1.77 7.54 -4.01
C ALA A 39 2.44 6.17 -3.97
N ALA A 40 3.76 6.12 -3.87
CA ALA A 40 4.53 4.89 -3.80
C ALA A 40 4.10 4.02 -2.60
N TYR A 41 3.86 4.64 -1.44
CA TYR A 41 3.39 3.94 -0.25
C TYR A 41 1.99 3.34 -0.46
N LEU A 42 1.03 4.12 -0.97
CA LEU A 42 -0.35 3.66 -1.20
C LEU A 42 -0.39 2.56 -2.25
N LEU A 43 0.32 2.71 -3.38
CA LEU A 43 0.40 1.68 -4.42
C LEU A 43 0.99 0.37 -3.87
N ARG A 44 2.04 0.46 -3.04
CA ARG A 44 2.64 -0.71 -2.38
C ARG A 44 1.65 -1.38 -1.42
N GLU A 45 0.89 -0.61 -0.67
CA GLU A 45 -0.07 -1.16 0.28
C GLU A 45 -1.30 -1.74 -0.44
N GLY A 46 -1.78 -1.09 -1.49
CA GLY A 46 -2.81 -1.61 -2.39
C GLY A 46 -2.39 -2.95 -3.01
N TRP A 47 -1.13 -3.05 -3.46
CA TRP A 47 -0.56 -4.29 -3.95
C TRP A 47 -0.55 -5.40 -2.90
N ARG A 48 -0.14 -5.11 -1.66
CA ARG A 48 -0.17 -6.08 -0.55
C ARG A 48 -1.58 -6.53 -0.19
N VAL A 49 -2.53 -5.60 -0.17
CA VAL A 49 -3.94 -5.90 0.09
C VAL A 49 -4.49 -6.78 -1.03
N TRP A 50 -4.16 -6.48 -2.28
CA TRP A 50 -4.62 -7.25 -3.43
C TRP A 50 -4.04 -8.68 -3.46
N GLN A 51 -2.75 -8.84 -3.14
CA GLN A 51 -2.13 -10.16 -2.99
C GLN A 51 -2.78 -10.99 -1.87
N ARG A 52 -3.20 -10.37 -0.75
CA ARG A 52 -3.90 -11.05 0.34
C ARG A 52 -5.34 -11.42 -0.01
N ALA A 53 -5.99 -10.66 -0.89
CA ALA A 53 -7.37 -10.92 -1.30
C ALA A 53 -7.50 -12.17 -2.20
N GLY A 54 -6.41 -12.59 -2.85
CA GLY A 54 -6.34 -13.65 -3.86
C GLY A 54 -6.58 -15.09 -3.41
N GLY A 55 -6.81 -15.36 -2.12
CA GLY A 55 -7.26 -16.69 -1.69
C GLY A 55 -6.57 -17.23 -0.44
N THR A 56 -7.13 -18.34 0.06
CA THR A 56 -6.74 -19.00 1.30
C THR A 56 -5.25 -19.39 1.29
N PRO A 57 -4.49 -19.16 2.38
CA PRO A 57 -3.05 -19.38 2.39
C PRO A 57 -2.66 -20.82 2.03
N GLY A 58 -2.05 -20.98 0.86
CA GLY A 58 -1.62 -22.27 0.33
C GLY A 58 -0.33 -22.75 0.97
N ARG A 59 -0.45 -23.53 2.05
CA ARG A 59 0.42 -24.64 2.51
C ARG A 59 0.35 -24.72 4.04
N LYS A 60 -0.61 -25.51 4.54
CA LYS A 60 -0.51 -26.07 5.89
C LYS A 60 0.62 -27.09 5.89
N LYS A 61 1.50 -27.04 6.90
CA LYS A 61 2.49 -28.11 7.11
C LYS A 61 1.69 -29.36 7.46
N VAL A 62 1.77 -30.38 6.63
CA VAL A 62 1.11 -31.67 6.86
C VAL A 62 2.18 -32.62 7.36
N THR A 63 1.96 -33.20 8.53
CA THR A 63 2.77 -34.31 9.05
C THR A 63 1.89 -35.54 9.11
N TYR A 64 2.42 -36.67 8.65
CA TYR A 64 1.74 -37.95 8.75
C TYR A 64 2.26 -38.69 9.98
N TRP A 65 1.35 -39.18 10.82
CA TRP A 65 1.70 -40.00 11.98
C TRP A 65 0.71 -41.15 12.09
N ARG A 66 1.20 -42.41 12.14
CA ARG A 66 0.37 -43.63 12.19
C ARG A 66 -0.74 -43.67 11.13
N GLY A 67 -0.45 -43.24 9.90
CA GLY A 67 -1.45 -43.16 8.82
C GLY A 67 -2.47 -42.03 8.96
N GLN A 68 -2.40 -41.24 10.04
CA GLN A 68 -3.29 -40.11 10.26
C GLN A 68 -2.64 -38.80 9.78
N ARG A 69 -3.44 -37.99 9.07
CA ARG A 69 -3.06 -36.67 8.60
C ARG A 69 -3.19 -35.66 9.73
N ILE A 70 -2.08 -35.08 10.20
CA ILE A 70 -2.06 -34.02 11.21
C ILE A 70 -1.63 -32.72 10.55
N GLU A 71 -2.49 -31.71 10.60
CA GLU A 71 -2.19 -30.36 10.13
C GLU A 71 -1.42 -29.60 11.22
N THR A 72 -0.10 -29.52 11.10
CA THR A 72 0.83 -29.10 12.17
C THR A 72 1.22 -27.62 12.13
N GLY A 73 0.37 -26.72 11.64
CA GLY A 73 0.68 -25.29 11.79
C GLY A 73 -0.36 -24.31 11.24
N PRO A 74 -0.29 -23.04 11.70
CA PRO A 74 -1.12 -21.97 11.18
C PRO A 74 -0.87 -21.80 9.68
N ALA A 75 -1.94 -21.57 8.92
CA ALA A 75 -1.87 -21.37 7.48
C ALA A 75 -0.94 -20.18 7.18
N ARG A 76 0.24 -20.45 6.61
CA ARG A 76 1.20 -19.41 6.25
C ARG A 76 0.70 -18.68 5.00
N PRO A 77 0.69 -17.34 4.96
CA PRO A 77 0.36 -16.57 3.76
C PRO A 77 1.21 -17.07 2.60
N GLY A 78 0.62 -17.87 1.72
CA GLY A 78 1.24 -18.33 0.49
C GLY A 78 0.99 -17.30 -0.61
N PRO A 79 1.78 -17.32 -1.70
CA PRO A 79 1.51 -16.52 -2.87
C PRO A 79 0.20 -17.00 -3.51
N ALA A 80 -0.92 -16.42 -3.09
CA ALA A 80 -2.20 -16.58 -3.76
C ALA A 80 -2.22 -15.60 -4.95
N MET A 81 -2.57 -16.09 -6.14
CA MET A 81 -2.73 -15.22 -7.30
C MET A 81 -3.80 -14.16 -6.99
N PRO A 82 -3.56 -12.87 -7.30
CA PRO A 82 -4.55 -11.82 -7.02
C PRO A 82 -5.87 -12.13 -7.71
N ASP A 83 -6.96 -12.24 -6.93
CA ASP A 83 -8.30 -12.42 -7.49
C ASP A 83 -8.84 -11.04 -7.88
N VAL A 84 -9.06 -10.85 -9.18
CA VAL A 84 -9.57 -9.60 -9.75
C VAL A 84 -10.97 -9.29 -9.21
N ARG A 85 -11.76 -10.31 -8.83
CA ARG A 85 -13.10 -10.15 -8.25
C ARG A 85 -13.08 -9.61 -6.81
N ARG A 86 -11.92 -9.66 -6.14
CA ARG A 86 -11.74 -9.20 -4.75
C ARG A 86 -10.87 -7.94 -4.65
N ILE A 87 -10.73 -7.20 -5.74
CA ILE A 87 -9.92 -5.97 -5.78
C ILE A 87 -10.53 -4.82 -4.97
N GLY A 88 -11.81 -4.90 -4.59
CA GLY A 88 -12.57 -3.81 -3.95
C GLY A 88 -11.78 -3.04 -2.86
N PRO A 89 -11.21 -3.70 -1.84
CA PRO A 89 -10.44 -3.02 -0.79
C PRO A 89 -9.12 -2.42 -1.28
N ALA A 90 -8.47 -3.05 -2.27
CA ALA A 90 -7.21 -2.57 -2.85
C ALA A 90 -7.43 -1.38 -3.80
N MET A 91 -8.62 -1.27 -4.39
CA MET A 91 -8.96 -0.26 -5.39
C MET A 91 -8.82 1.16 -4.84
N PHE A 92 -9.23 1.40 -3.59
CA PHE A 92 -9.05 2.71 -2.95
C PHE A 92 -7.57 3.14 -2.91
N TYR A 93 -6.68 2.22 -2.56
CA TYR A 93 -5.24 2.52 -2.53
C TYR A 93 -4.69 2.82 -3.92
N PHE A 94 -5.16 2.11 -4.95
CA PHE A 94 -4.75 2.37 -6.33
C PHE A 94 -5.29 3.69 -6.87
N ILE A 95 -6.54 4.05 -6.57
CA ILE A 95 -7.13 5.32 -7.01
C ILE A 95 -6.39 6.50 -6.35
N PHE A 96 -6.28 6.50 -5.02
CA PHE A 96 -5.61 7.61 -4.33
C PHE A 96 -4.10 7.65 -4.60
N GLY A 97 -3.45 6.49 -4.63
CA GLY A 97 -2.03 6.38 -4.99
C GLY A 97 -1.77 6.83 -6.43
N GLY A 98 -2.63 6.44 -7.37
CA GLY A 98 -2.57 6.83 -8.77
C GLY A 98 -2.80 8.32 -8.97
N ALA A 99 -3.81 8.90 -8.29
CA ALA A 99 -4.06 10.33 -8.34
C ALA A 99 -2.85 11.15 -7.84
N LEU A 100 -2.23 10.75 -6.72
CA LEU A 100 -1.03 11.41 -6.20
C LEU A 100 0.18 11.23 -7.13
N ALA A 101 0.33 10.06 -7.76
CA ALA A 101 1.37 9.83 -8.75
C ALA A 101 1.20 10.77 -9.96
N LEU A 102 -0.03 10.88 -10.48
CA LEU A 102 -0.34 11.78 -11.59
C LEU A 102 -0.06 13.24 -11.23
N VAL A 103 -0.42 13.69 -10.02
CA VAL A 103 -0.10 15.04 -9.55
C VAL A 103 1.41 15.27 -9.51
N ALA A 104 2.18 14.35 -8.92
CA ALA A 104 3.64 14.47 -8.86
C ALA A 104 4.27 14.52 -10.27
N THR A 105 3.81 13.66 -11.18
CA THR A 105 4.26 13.63 -12.57
C THR A 105 3.87 14.89 -13.32
N ALA A 106 2.65 15.40 -13.14
CA ALA A 106 2.20 16.64 -13.78
C ALA A 106 3.04 17.84 -13.35
N ILE A 107 3.35 17.96 -12.05
CA ILE A 107 4.23 19.02 -11.54
C ILE A 107 5.63 18.88 -12.16
N LEU A 108 6.18 17.66 -12.24
CA LEU A 108 7.48 17.42 -12.86
C LEU A 108 7.48 17.83 -14.34
N LEU A 109 6.49 17.39 -15.12
CA LEU A 109 6.37 17.72 -16.55
C LEU A 109 6.25 19.23 -16.76
N GLN A 110 5.39 19.89 -15.97
CA GLN A 110 5.20 21.33 -16.04
C GLN A 110 6.47 22.12 -15.71
N ARG A 111 7.33 21.60 -14.84
CA ARG A 111 8.61 22.23 -14.47
C ARG A 111 9.75 21.88 -15.43
N LEU A 112 9.69 20.72 -16.07
CA LEU A 112 10.67 20.25 -17.05
C LEU A 112 10.37 20.76 -18.47
N GLY A 113 9.27 21.48 -18.68
CA GLY A 113 8.96 22.18 -19.93
C GLY A 113 8.33 21.28 -21.01
N ALA A 114 7.67 20.19 -20.60
CA ALA A 114 6.79 19.41 -21.47
C ALA A 114 5.37 19.97 -21.47
#